data_AF-A0A2N6FJ52-F1
#
_entry.id   AF-A0A2N6FJ52-F1
#
_cell.length_a   1.000
_cell.length_b   1.000
_cell.length_c   1.000
_cell.angle_alpha   90.00
_cell.angle_beta   90.00
_cell.angle_gamma   90.00
#
_symmetry.space_group_name_H-M   'P 1'
#
loop_
_entity.id
_entity.type
_entity.pdbx_description
1 polymer ?
#
loop_
_entity_poly.entity_id
_entity_poly.type
_entity_poly.pdbx_seq_one_letter_code
_entity_poly.pdbx_strand_id
1 'polypeptide(L)'
;MQCSSNSCSSGCGGHTLPCPCPEEGNPEIDSLEKVVNCFWQKNQDLAVERDYYESLESLADAVDEAAQALGDENLGYNQPDAISRKVLTVTREKLVAAENELSRVADFTKLHAVVCTSIGDLAGLTPALVYLTALRIGLQARVHPQHIYLDAGAREGCAALVGPDLERVVLPRDQLPRIFQHPELTTEDVQSCLTVCRHQLDWLGRQQKRD
;
A
#
# COMPACT_ATOMS: atom_id res chain seq x y z
N MET A 1 -7.79 -6.32 -28.87
CA MET A 1 -6.74 -5.44 -28.31
C MET A 1 -5.81 -6.30 -27.50
N GLN A 2 -4.62 -6.56 -28.03
CA GLN A 2 -3.61 -7.40 -27.40
C GLN A 2 -2.84 -6.54 -26.41
N CYS A 3 -2.80 -6.95 -25.14
CA CYS A 3 -1.96 -6.31 -24.12
C CYS A 3 -0.51 -6.67 -24.44
N SER A 4 0.26 -5.69 -24.89
CA SER A 4 1.70 -5.81 -25.10
C SER A 4 2.39 -6.02 -23.74
N SER A 5 2.95 -7.21 -23.56
CA SER A 5 3.89 -7.54 -22.50
C SER A 5 5.18 -6.73 -22.68
N ASN A 6 5.29 -5.59 -21.99
CA ASN A 6 6.51 -4.79 -21.97
C ASN A 6 7.57 -5.47 -21.10
N SER A 7 8.67 -5.88 -21.73
CA SER A 7 9.84 -6.42 -21.07
C SER A 7 10.72 -5.31 -20.49
N CYS A 8 10.91 -5.31 -19.17
CA CYS A 8 11.80 -4.38 -18.49
C CYS A 8 13.27 -4.72 -18.83
N SER A 9 13.87 -3.90 -19.69
CA SER A 9 15.26 -4.06 -20.15
C SER A 9 16.09 -2.85 -19.75
N SER A 10 16.35 -2.63 -18.46
CA SER A 10 17.36 -1.67 -17.98
C SER A 10 17.72 -1.93 -16.52
N GLY A 11 18.66 -2.88 -16.29
CA GLY A 11 19.34 -3.02 -14.99
C GLY A 11 19.33 -4.43 -14.38
N CYS A 12 18.39 -5.29 -14.78
CA CYS A 12 18.44 -6.72 -14.49
C CYS A 12 18.99 -7.42 -15.74
N GLY A 13 20.00 -8.28 -15.60
CA GLY A 13 20.64 -8.94 -16.73
C GLY A 13 19.64 -9.83 -17.48
N GLY A 14 19.08 -9.34 -18.58
CA GLY A 14 18.38 -10.13 -19.62
C GLY A 14 17.13 -10.93 -19.21
N HIS A 15 16.81 -11.05 -17.93
CA HIS A 15 15.70 -11.84 -17.42
C HIS A 15 14.64 -10.91 -16.82
N THR A 16 13.50 -10.78 -17.49
CA THR A 16 12.29 -10.19 -16.91
C THR A 16 11.81 -11.07 -15.77
N LEU A 17 12.22 -10.74 -14.55
CA LEU A 17 11.74 -11.43 -13.36
C LEU A 17 10.40 -10.82 -12.92
N PRO A 18 9.43 -11.67 -12.54
CA PRO A 18 8.14 -11.21 -12.06
C PRO A 18 8.33 -10.41 -10.75
N CYS A 19 7.62 -9.30 -10.64
CA CYS A 19 7.36 -8.63 -9.36
C CYS A 19 5.85 -8.78 -9.11
N PRO A 20 5.40 -9.07 -7.89
CA PRO A 20 6.18 -9.26 -6.66
C PRO A 20 7.24 -10.37 -6.78
N CYS A 21 8.35 -10.21 -6.07
CA CYS A 21 9.41 -11.22 -6.05
C CYS A 21 8.83 -12.57 -5.60
N PRO A 22 9.35 -13.70 -6.09
CA PRO A 22 8.87 -15.01 -5.67
C PRO A 22 8.99 -15.19 -4.15
N GLU A 23 8.17 -16.04 -3.55
CA GLU A 23 8.18 -16.31 -2.11
C GLU A 23 9.54 -16.81 -1.60
N GLU A 24 10.26 -17.55 -2.44
CA GLU A 24 11.62 -18.05 -2.21
C GLU A 24 12.69 -16.93 -2.23
N GLY A 25 12.33 -15.72 -2.66
CA GLY A 25 13.25 -14.62 -2.93
C GLY A 25 13.99 -14.77 -4.27
N ASN A 26 14.59 -13.66 -4.71
CA ASN A 26 15.35 -13.55 -5.93
C ASN A 26 16.82 -13.23 -5.60
N PRO A 27 17.77 -14.12 -5.91
CA PRO A 27 19.19 -13.89 -5.62
C PRO A 27 19.81 -12.74 -6.41
N GLU A 28 19.21 -12.27 -7.50
CA GLU A 28 19.71 -11.11 -8.24
C GLU A 28 19.44 -9.78 -7.51
N ILE A 29 18.44 -9.75 -6.61
CA ILE A 29 18.05 -8.62 -5.78
C ILE A 29 18.65 -8.81 -4.38
N ASP A 30 19.97 -8.80 -4.32
CA ASP A 30 20.81 -9.11 -3.15
C ASP A 30 21.07 -7.91 -2.20
N SER A 31 20.42 -6.77 -2.42
CA SER A 31 20.59 -5.59 -1.58
C SER A 31 19.28 -4.80 -1.41
N LEU A 32 19.18 -4.02 -0.34
CA LEU A 32 18.01 -3.17 -0.10
C LEU A 32 17.84 -2.11 -1.20
N GLU A 33 18.94 -1.57 -1.73
CA GLU A 33 18.93 -0.63 -2.86
C GLU A 33 18.30 -1.26 -4.09
N LYS A 34 18.64 -2.52 -4.39
CA LYS A 34 18.02 -3.24 -5.51
C LYS A 34 16.53 -3.50 -5.27
N VAL A 35 16.12 -3.80 -4.04
CA VAL A 35 14.69 -3.96 -3.68
C VAL A 35 13.93 -2.67 -3.96
N VAL A 36 14.41 -1.55 -3.41
CA VAL A 36 13.77 -0.24 -3.57
C VAL A 36 13.73 0.19 -5.04
N ASN A 37 14.82 -0.01 -5.79
CA ASN A 37 14.85 0.30 -7.22
C ASN A 37 13.87 -0.58 -8.02
N CYS A 38 13.78 -1.87 -7.71
CA CYS A 38 12.84 -2.79 -8.36
C CYS A 38 11.40 -2.38 -8.10
N PHE A 39 11.08 -2.01 -6.85
CA PHE A 39 9.79 -1.45 -6.47
C PHE A 39 9.51 -0.18 -7.29
N TRP A 40 10.40 0.81 -7.24
CA TRP A 40 10.23 2.10 -7.90
C TRP A 40 9.94 1.98 -9.40
N GLN A 41 10.69 1.15 -10.11
CA GLN A 41 10.53 0.96 -11.56
C GLN A 41 9.15 0.43 -11.94
N LYS A 42 8.53 -0.36 -11.06
CA LYS A 42 7.22 -0.98 -11.32
C LYS A 42 6.07 -0.20 -10.72
N ASN A 43 6.36 0.63 -9.72
CA ASN A 43 5.35 1.38 -8.99
C ASN A 43 4.93 2.70 -9.67
N GLN A 44 5.18 2.82 -10.99
CA GLN A 44 4.70 3.95 -11.78
C GLN A 44 3.17 4.02 -11.82
N ASP A 45 2.49 2.87 -11.69
CA ASP A 45 1.03 2.81 -11.64
C ASP A 45 0.45 3.51 -10.40
N LEU A 46 1.17 3.54 -9.27
CA LEU A 46 0.73 4.32 -8.10
C LEU A 46 0.79 5.82 -8.33
N ALA A 47 1.67 6.31 -9.22
CA ALA A 47 1.68 7.73 -9.59
C ALA A 47 0.40 8.09 -10.37
N VAL A 48 -0.07 7.19 -11.24
CA VAL A 48 -1.33 7.39 -11.98
C VAL A 48 -2.54 7.40 -11.05
N GLU A 49 -2.59 6.46 -10.10
CA GLU A 49 -3.65 6.45 -9.08
C GLU A 49 -3.60 7.71 -8.21
N ARG A 50 -2.41 8.14 -7.81
CA ARG A 50 -2.21 9.37 -7.03
C ARG A 50 -2.77 10.58 -7.76
N ASP A 51 -2.32 10.79 -9.00
CA ASP A 51 -2.75 11.91 -9.84
C ASP A 51 -4.28 11.89 -10.06
N TYR A 52 -4.87 10.70 -10.22
CA TYR A 52 -6.30 10.54 -10.37
C TYR A 52 -7.07 11.03 -9.13
N TYR A 53 -6.77 10.51 -7.94
CA TYR A 53 -7.48 10.90 -6.71
C TYR A 53 -7.21 12.36 -6.31
N GLU A 54 -6.01 12.88 -6.56
CA GLU A 54 -5.69 14.30 -6.33
C GLU A 54 -6.47 15.23 -7.27
N SER A 55 -6.86 14.75 -8.46
CA SER A 55 -7.59 15.53 -9.47
C SER A 55 -9.12 15.57 -9.29
N LEU A 56 -9.67 14.77 -8.37
CA LEU A 56 -11.11 14.70 -8.14
C LEU A 56 -11.66 16.05 -7.67
N GLU A 57 -12.87 16.40 -8.15
CA GLU A 57 -13.45 17.73 -7.95
C GLU A 57 -13.78 18.02 -6.48
N SER A 58 -14.16 16.98 -5.72
CA SER A 58 -14.56 17.12 -4.33
C SER A 58 -14.18 15.92 -3.46
N LEU A 59 -14.23 16.13 -2.14
CA LEU A 59 -14.05 15.06 -1.17
C LEU A 59 -15.14 13.99 -1.28
N ALA A 60 -16.37 14.41 -1.62
CA ALA A 60 -17.48 13.51 -1.85
C ALA A 60 -17.19 12.55 -3.01
N ASP A 61 -16.61 13.06 -4.11
CA ASP A 61 -16.21 12.23 -5.25
C ASP A 61 -15.11 11.23 -4.84
N ALA A 62 -14.12 11.68 -4.06
CA ALA A 62 -13.07 10.78 -3.55
C ALA A 62 -13.62 9.68 -2.63
N VAL A 63 -14.60 10.00 -1.78
CA VAL A 63 -15.30 9.01 -0.95
C VAL A 63 -16.04 7.99 -1.82
N ASP A 64 -16.76 8.46 -2.84
CA ASP A 64 -17.52 7.61 -3.75
C ASP A 64 -16.62 6.71 -4.59
N GLU A 65 -15.53 7.23 -5.15
CA GLU A 65 -14.55 6.48 -5.92
C GLU A 65 -13.77 5.48 -5.04
N ALA A 66 -13.33 5.90 -3.85
CA ALA A 66 -12.61 5.01 -2.92
C ALA A 66 -13.48 3.84 -2.44
N ALA A 67 -14.79 4.04 -2.28
CA ALA A 67 -15.72 2.97 -1.95
C ALA A 67 -15.93 1.99 -3.12
N GLN A 68 -15.93 2.49 -4.36
CA GLN A 68 -16.06 1.68 -5.57
C GLN A 68 -14.79 0.87 -5.87
N ALA A 69 -13.61 1.46 -5.66
CA ALA A 69 -12.32 0.82 -5.90
C ALA A 69 -12.14 -0.50 -5.13
N LEU A 70 -12.78 -0.65 -3.96
CA LEU A 70 -12.81 -1.92 -3.22
C LEU A 70 -13.44 -3.07 -4.03
N GLY A 71 -14.36 -2.75 -4.93
CA GLY A 71 -14.94 -3.70 -5.88
C GLY A 71 -13.93 -4.16 -6.93
N ASP A 72 -13.10 -3.25 -7.42
CA ASP A 72 -12.11 -3.47 -8.47
C ASP A 72 -10.84 -4.16 -7.96
N GLU A 73 -10.44 -3.90 -6.71
CA GLU A 73 -9.31 -4.58 -6.07
C GLU A 73 -9.51 -6.10 -5.92
N ASN A 74 -10.76 -6.58 -6.03
CA ASN A 74 -11.06 -8.01 -6.15
C ASN A 74 -10.60 -8.64 -7.48
N LEU A 75 -10.21 -7.84 -8.47
CA LEU A 75 -9.84 -8.33 -9.81
C LEU A 75 -8.34 -8.60 -9.98
N GLY A 76 -7.49 -8.04 -9.11
CA GLY A 76 -6.02 -8.06 -9.26
C GLY A 76 -5.27 -9.04 -8.34
N TYR A 77 -5.88 -9.46 -7.24
CA TYR A 77 -5.29 -10.40 -6.30
C TYR A 77 -6.14 -11.67 -6.26
N ASN A 78 -5.51 -12.84 -6.24
CA ASN A 78 -6.16 -14.13 -5.94
C ASN A 78 -6.68 -14.14 -4.48
N GLN A 79 -7.57 -13.21 -4.15
CA GLN A 79 -8.25 -13.10 -2.86
C GLN A 79 -9.45 -14.06 -2.93
N PRO A 80 -9.55 -15.02 -2.00
CA PRO A 80 -10.56 -16.07 -2.07
C PRO A 80 -12.00 -15.58 -1.91
N ASP A 81 -12.24 -14.33 -1.49
CA ASP A 81 -13.57 -13.80 -1.25
C ASP A 81 -13.74 -12.41 -1.87
N ALA A 82 -14.42 -12.33 -3.01
CA ALA A 82 -14.84 -11.05 -3.56
C ALA A 82 -15.70 -10.30 -2.52
N ILE A 83 -15.37 -9.03 -2.24
CA ILE A 83 -16.18 -8.20 -1.35
C ILE A 83 -17.60 -8.13 -1.91
N SER A 84 -18.58 -8.58 -1.12
CA SER A 84 -19.96 -8.65 -1.61
C SER A 84 -20.48 -7.26 -1.97
N ARG A 85 -21.33 -7.17 -3.00
CA ARG A 85 -22.00 -5.90 -3.38
C ARG A 85 -22.70 -5.23 -2.20
N LYS A 86 -23.28 -6.04 -1.29
CA LYS A 86 -23.91 -5.54 -0.08
C LYS A 86 -22.91 -4.81 0.82
N VAL A 87 -21.71 -5.38 1.00
CA VAL A 87 -20.64 -4.72 1.77
C VAL A 87 -20.20 -3.44 1.08
N LEU A 88 -19.99 -3.44 -0.25
CA LEU A 88 -19.63 -2.23 -0.99
C LEU A 88 -20.67 -1.10 -0.84
N THR A 89 -21.97 -1.44 -0.93
CA THR A 89 -23.05 -0.46 -0.70
C THR A 89 -23.01 0.09 0.72
N VAL A 90 -22.88 -0.77 1.73
CA VAL A 90 -22.81 -0.34 3.13
C VAL A 90 -21.56 0.50 3.40
N THR A 91 -20.41 0.13 2.84
CA THR A 91 -19.17 0.92 2.93
C THR A 91 -19.39 2.33 2.40
N ARG A 92 -19.95 2.46 1.19
CA ARG A 92 -20.26 3.76 0.59
C ARG A 92 -21.19 4.59 1.48
N GLU A 93 -22.30 4.01 1.91
CA GLU A 93 -23.27 4.69 2.79
C GLU A 93 -22.62 5.20 4.08
N LYS A 94 -21.79 4.38 4.72
CA LYS A 94 -21.10 4.74 5.96
C LYS A 94 -20.06 5.85 5.74
N LEU A 95 -19.30 5.81 4.65
CA LEU A 95 -18.30 6.86 4.36
C LEU A 95 -18.95 8.19 3.97
N VAL A 96 -20.03 8.17 3.17
CA VAL A 96 -20.82 9.36 2.84
C VAL A 96 -21.41 9.97 4.12
N ALA A 97 -21.93 9.14 5.04
CA ALA A 97 -22.41 9.62 6.33
C ALA A 97 -21.31 10.29 7.18
N ALA A 98 -20.04 9.92 6.98
CA ALA A 98 -18.88 10.49 7.66
C ALA A 98 -18.24 11.69 6.94
N GLU A 99 -18.75 12.14 5.79
CA GLU A 99 -18.14 13.18 4.95
C GLU A 99 -17.89 14.50 5.71
N ASN A 100 -18.84 14.91 6.56
CA ASN A 100 -18.68 16.12 7.39
C ASN A 100 -17.54 16.01 8.41
N GLU A 101 -17.22 14.81 8.88
CA GLU A 101 -16.10 14.56 9.77
C GLU A 101 -14.79 14.49 8.98
N LEU A 102 -14.79 13.76 7.85
CA LEU A 102 -13.67 13.64 6.93
C LEU A 102 -13.19 15.01 6.42
N SER A 103 -14.10 15.93 6.09
CA SER A 103 -13.75 17.28 5.61
C SER A 103 -13.08 18.18 6.66
N ARG A 104 -13.08 17.77 7.94
CA ARG A 104 -12.52 18.55 9.06
C ARG A 104 -11.24 17.95 9.64
N VAL A 105 -10.77 16.82 9.10
CA VAL A 105 -9.55 16.18 9.58
C VAL A 105 -8.34 17.06 9.27
N ALA A 106 -7.45 17.20 10.25
CA ALA A 106 -6.26 18.05 10.11
C ALA A 106 -5.03 17.28 9.61
N ASP A 107 -5.08 15.96 9.70
CA ASP A 107 -3.96 15.08 9.42
C ASP A 107 -4.47 13.68 9.04
N PHE A 108 -3.58 12.88 8.45
CA PHE A 108 -3.91 11.54 7.99
C PHE A 108 -4.25 10.58 9.13
N THR A 109 -3.71 10.78 10.33
CA THR A 109 -4.01 9.92 11.49
C THR A 109 -5.48 10.03 11.88
N LYS A 110 -6.01 11.25 11.90
CA LYS A 110 -7.45 11.49 12.13
C LYS A 110 -8.29 10.96 10.99
N LEU A 111 -7.89 11.19 9.74
CA LEU A 111 -8.59 10.64 8.57
C LEU A 111 -8.70 9.11 8.65
N HIS A 112 -7.58 8.43 8.86
CA HIS A 112 -7.56 6.98 9.00
C HIS A 112 -8.43 6.50 10.16
N ALA A 113 -8.44 7.20 11.30
CA ALA A 113 -9.30 6.85 12.44
C ALA A 113 -10.80 6.97 12.10
N VAL A 114 -11.21 8.00 11.34
CA VAL A 114 -12.60 8.16 10.87
C VAL A 114 -12.98 7.03 9.93
N VAL A 115 -12.12 6.69 8.97
CA VAL A 115 -12.35 5.58 8.04
C VAL A 115 -12.42 4.24 8.79
N CYS A 116 -11.49 3.96 9.71
CA CYS A 116 -11.52 2.77 10.56
C CYS A 116 -12.82 2.66 11.37
N THR A 117 -13.26 3.75 12.00
CA THR A 117 -14.50 3.77 12.80
C THR A 117 -15.73 3.56 11.93
N SER A 118 -15.69 4.09 10.69
CA SER A 118 -16.79 3.96 9.75
C SER A 118 -16.91 2.53 9.24
N ILE A 119 -15.84 1.94 8.70
CA ILE A 119 -15.93 0.71 7.89
C ILE A 119 -15.09 -0.45 8.41
N GLY A 120 -14.24 -0.25 9.41
CA GLY A 120 -13.30 -1.26 9.90
C GLY A 120 -13.93 -2.48 10.57
N ASP A 121 -15.20 -2.40 10.94
CA ASP A 121 -15.98 -3.51 11.51
C ASP A 121 -16.74 -4.34 10.47
N LEU A 122 -16.70 -3.94 9.20
CA LEU A 122 -17.41 -4.62 8.13
C LEU A 122 -16.71 -5.92 7.72
N ALA A 123 -17.45 -7.02 7.79
CA ALA A 123 -16.95 -8.34 7.39
C ALA A 123 -16.47 -8.33 5.93
N GLY A 124 -15.28 -8.87 5.70
CA GLY A 124 -14.63 -8.90 4.38
C GLY A 124 -13.73 -7.70 4.09
N LEU A 125 -13.74 -6.65 4.92
CA LEU A 125 -12.76 -5.56 4.82
C LEU A 125 -11.56 -5.86 5.71
N THR A 126 -10.39 -6.01 5.08
CA THR A 126 -9.12 -6.18 5.79
C THR A 126 -8.56 -4.82 6.22
N PRO A 127 -7.67 -4.76 7.23
CA PRO A 127 -6.98 -3.52 7.59
C PRO A 127 -6.25 -2.85 6.41
N ALA A 128 -5.73 -3.66 5.47
CA ALA A 128 -5.09 -3.14 4.26
C ALA A 128 -6.08 -2.38 3.37
N LEU A 129 -7.28 -2.94 3.14
CA LEU A 129 -8.33 -2.29 2.35
C LEU A 129 -8.81 -1.00 3.02
N VAL A 130 -8.98 -1.01 4.35
CA VAL A 130 -9.35 0.19 5.13
C VAL A 130 -8.28 1.28 4.99
N TYR A 131 -7.00 0.91 5.05
CA TYR A 131 -5.89 1.84 4.83
C TYR A 131 -5.86 2.39 3.40
N LEU A 132 -6.07 1.56 2.37
CA LEU A 132 -6.12 2.00 0.98
C LEU A 132 -7.28 2.97 0.72
N THR A 133 -8.46 2.70 1.29
CA THR A 133 -9.59 3.64 1.27
C THR A 133 -9.21 4.97 1.93
N ALA A 134 -8.55 4.94 3.09
CA ALA A 134 -8.09 6.15 3.76
C ALA A 134 -7.05 6.91 2.93
N LEU A 135 -6.12 6.20 2.27
CA LEU A 135 -5.10 6.79 1.40
C LEU A 135 -5.74 7.56 0.25
N ARG A 136 -6.67 6.94 -0.47
CA ARG A 136 -7.40 7.53 -1.59
C ARG A 136 -8.15 8.80 -1.21
N ILE A 137 -8.88 8.77 -0.09
CA ILE A 137 -9.58 9.94 0.43
C ILE A 137 -8.57 11.02 0.86
N GLY A 138 -7.46 10.60 1.48
CA GLY A 138 -6.37 11.48 1.93
C GLY A 138 -5.69 12.24 0.80
N LEU A 139 -5.53 11.61 -0.37
CA LEU A 139 -4.97 12.24 -1.57
C LEU A 139 -5.80 13.46 -2.00
N GLN A 140 -7.12 13.31 -2.12
CA GLN A 140 -8.01 14.42 -2.44
C GLN A 140 -7.99 15.49 -1.34
N ALA A 141 -8.01 15.05 -0.07
CA ALA A 141 -7.98 15.95 1.09
C ALA A 141 -6.60 16.59 1.34
N ARG A 142 -5.57 16.23 0.55
CA ARG A 142 -4.17 16.66 0.70
C ARG A 142 -3.59 16.40 2.10
N VAL A 143 -4.00 15.30 2.71
CA VAL A 143 -3.42 14.81 3.97
C VAL A 143 -2.74 13.47 3.72
N HIS A 144 -1.44 13.41 4.02
CA HIS A 144 -0.62 12.25 3.72
C HIS A 144 -0.13 11.56 5.01
N PRO A 145 0.10 10.24 4.97
CA PRO A 145 0.66 9.51 6.10
C PRO A 145 2.04 10.04 6.49
N GLN A 146 2.19 10.39 7.77
CA GLN A 146 3.48 10.71 8.39
C GLN A 146 4.16 9.48 9.02
N HIS A 147 3.38 8.42 9.21
CA HIS A 147 3.81 7.15 9.78
C HIS A 147 3.48 6.02 8.81
N ILE A 148 4.26 4.95 8.89
CA ILE A 148 4.02 3.73 8.10
C ILE A 148 2.98 2.91 8.84
N TYR A 149 1.82 2.68 8.24
CA TYR A 149 0.77 1.85 8.81
C TYR A 149 1.05 0.38 8.55
N LEU A 150 1.03 -0.44 9.62
CA LEU A 150 1.43 -1.83 9.59
C LEU A 150 0.22 -2.75 9.46
N ASP A 151 -0.25 -2.94 8.22
CA ASP A 151 -1.10 -4.09 7.88
C ASP A 151 -0.31 -5.41 7.92
N ALA A 152 -0.94 -6.54 7.56
CA ALA A 152 -0.28 -7.85 7.60
C ALA A 152 0.99 -7.90 6.72
N GLY A 153 0.91 -7.40 5.48
CA GLY A 153 2.03 -7.45 4.53
C GLY A 153 3.13 -6.47 4.88
N ALA A 154 2.77 -5.24 5.25
CA ALA A 154 3.73 -4.22 5.71
C ALA A 154 4.43 -4.67 6.99
N ARG A 155 3.72 -5.36 7.91
CA ARG A 155 4.30 -5.92 9.13
C ARG A 155 5.32 -7.01 8.82
N GLU A 156 5.04 -7.90 7.88
CA GLU A 156 6.00 -8.93 7.44
C GLU A 156 7.28 -8.29 6.86
N GLY A 157 7.13 -7.35 5.92
CA GLY A 157 8.27 -6.65 5.33
C GLY A 157 9.07 -5.84 6.35
N CYS A 158 8.39 -5.18 7.29
CA CYS A 158 9.01 -4.46 8.40
C CYS A 158 9.78 -5.40 9.33
N ALA A 159 9.19 -6.54 9.70
CA ALA A 159 9.79 -7.49 10.63
C ALA A 159 11.12 -8.07 10.09
N ALA A 160 11.24 -8.22 8.77
CA ALA A 160 12.48 -8.63 8.12
C ALA A 160 13.62 -7.60 8.30
N LEU A 161 13.30 -6.33 8.47
CA LEU A 161 14.27 -5.23 8.54
C LEU A 161 14.65 -4.84 9.98
N VAL A 162 13.67 -4.78 10.87
CA VAL A 162 13.85 -4.24 12.23
C VAL A 162 13.47 -5.21 13.34
N GLY A 163 13.07 -6.44 12.97
CA GLY A 163 12.61 -7.47 13.90
C GLY A 163 11.10 -7.44 14.16
N PRO A 164 10.54 -8.54 14.69
CA PRO A 164 9.10 -8.66 14.90
C PRO A 164 8.64 -7.77 16.07
N ASP A 165 7.60 -6.98 15.83
CA ASP A 165 6.82 -6.30 16.86
C ASP A 165 5.34 -6.50 16.53
N LEU A 166 4.70 -7.43 17.24
CA LEU A 166 3.36 -7.91 16.91
C LEU A 166 2.26 -6.92 17.32
N GLU A 167 2.53 -6.06 18.29
CA GLU A 167 1.53 -5.11 18.81
C GLU A 167 1.56 -3.76 18.08
N ARG A 168 2.63 -3.50 17.33
CA ARG A 168 2.81 -2.24 16.62
C ARG A 168 1.85 -2.13 15.43
N VAL A 169 1.10 -1.04 15.40
CA VAL A 169 0.17 -0.68 14.31
C VAL A 169 0.71 0.40 13.39
N VAL A 170 1.67 1.20 13.86
CA VAL A 170 2.34 2.24 13.06
C VAL A 170 3.83 2.28 13.37
N LEU A 171 4.65 2.59 12.37
CA LEU A 171 6.10 2.71 12.48
C LEU A 171 6.57 4.12 12.04
N PRO A 172 7.33 4.84 12.87
CA PRO A 172 8.06 6.02 12.43
C PRO A 172 9.09 5.65 11.35
N ARG A 173 9.11 6.42 10.26
CA ARG A 173 9.95 6.13 9.10
C ARG A 173 11.45 6.10 9.42
N ASP A 174 11.90 6.85 10.42
CA ASP A 174 13.29 6.91 10.86
C ASP A 174 13.80 5.63 11.54
N GLN A 175 12.91 4.69 11.86
CA GLN A 175 13.29 3.38 12.40
C GLN A 175 13.70 2.38 11.31
N LEU A 176 13.48 2.68 10.04
CA LEU A 176 13.89 1.83 8.92
C LEU A 176 15.35 2.10 8.48
N PRO A 177 15.99 1.18 7.73
CA PRO A 177 17.31 1.41 7.13
C PRO A 177 17.38 2.65 6.24
N ARG A 178 18.56 3.31 6.18
CA ARG A 178 18.81 4.62 5.54
C ARG A 178 18.22 4.80 4.13
N ILE A 179 18.13 3.72 3.36
CA ILE A 179 17.59 3.74 2.00
C ILE A 179 16.12 4.16 1.97
N PHE A 180 15.35 3.84 3.01
CA PHE A 180 13.94 4.19 3.12
C PHE A 180 13.73 5.66 3.50
N GLN A 181 14.77 6.43 3.81
CA GLN A 181 14.70 7.87 4.09
C GLN A 181 15.03 8.71 2.86
N HIS A 182 15.10 8.10 1.67
CA HIS A 182 15.27 8.83 0.42
C HIS A 182 14.14 9.86 0.25
N PRO A 183 14.44 11.14 -0.04
CA PRO A 183 13.44 12.21 -0.06
C PRO A 183 12.36 12.02 -1.14
N GLU A 184 12.68 11.29 -2.20
CA GLU A 184 11.71 11.01 -3.27
C GLU A 184 10.74 9.87 -2.91
N LEU A 185 11.10 9.01 -1.94
CA LEU A 185 10.16 8.00 -1.42
C LEU A 185 9.19 8.70 -0.47
N THR A 186 7.89 8.63 -0.75
CA THR A 186 6.86 9.05 0.21
C THR A 186 6.64 7.96 1.27
N THR A 187 5.97 8.29 2.38
CA THR A 187 5.66 7.30 3.44
C THR A 187 4.78 6.15 2.92
N GLU A 188 3.85 6.49 2.05
CA GLU A 188 2.95 5.57 1.33
C GLU A 188 3.72 4.68 0.33
N ASP A 189 4.73 5.19 -0.37
CA ASP A 189 5.64 4.38 -1.18
C ASP A 189 6.43 3.38 -0.32
N VAL A 190 6.91 3.83 0.85
CA VAL A 190 7.64 2.97 1.79
C VAL A 190 6.72 1.86 2.31
N GLN A 191 5.49 2.17 2.72
CA GLN A 191 4.51 1.16 3.15
C GLN A 191 4.24 0.15 2.03
N SER A 192 3.99 0.62 0.82
CA SER A 192 3.75 -0.23 -0.36
C SER A 192 4.96 -1.12 -0.66
N CYS A 193 6.18 -0.59 -0.56
CA CYS A 193 7.42 -1.35 -0.76
C CYS A 193 7.55 -2.46 0.28
N LEU A 194 7.30 -2.18 1.56
CA LEU A 194 7.33 -3.20 2.62
C LEU A 194 6.33 -4.32 2.33
N THR A 195 5.11 -3.98 1.89
CA THR A 195 4.05 -4.94 1.60
C THR A 195 4.35 -5.79 0.36
N VAL A 196 4.69 -5.16 -0.76
CA VAL A 196 4.89 -5.83 -2.06
C VAL A 196 6.20 -6.63 -2.07
N CYS A 197 7.25 -6.09 -1.44
CA CYS A 197 8.58 -6.71 -1.43
C CYS A 197 8.85 -7.59 -0.19
N ARG A 198 7.85 -7.84 0.66
CA ARG A 198 8.01 -8.59 1.94
C ARG A 198 8.80 -9.90 1.82
N HIS A 199 8.55 -10.71 0.78
CA HIS A 199 9.25 -11.98 0.58
C HIS A 199 10.73 -11.77 0.24
N GLN A 200 11.05 -10.75 -0.56
CA GLN A 200 12.43 -10.41 -0.88
C GLN A 200 13.18 -9.85 0.34
N LEU A 201 12.51 -9.01 1.12
CA LEU A 201 13.05 -8.44 2.35
C LEU A 201 13.36 -9.56 3.36
N ASP A 202 12.44 -10.50 3.55
CA ASP A 202 12.66 -11.66 4.41
C ASP A 202 13.80 -12.55 3.90
N TRP A 203 13.87 -12.80 2.59
CA TRP A 203 14.98 -13.55 2.00
C TRP A 203 16.33 -12.88 2.28
N LEU A 204 16.46 -11.56 2.11
CA LEU A 204 17.67 -10.81 2.42
C LEU A 204 18.06 -10.94 3.90
N GLY A 205 17.09 -10.80 4.80
CA GLY A 205 17.31 -10.95 6.24
C GLY A 205 17.78 -12.35 6.63
N ARG A 206 17.39 -13.39 5.89
CA ARG A 206 17.87 -14.77 6.10
C ARG A 206 19.30 -14.98 5.59
N GLN A 207 19.69 -14.36 4.48
CA GLN A 207 21.07 -14.49 3.97
C GLN A 207 22.08 -13.83 4.91
N GLN A 208 21.77 -12.64 5.42
CA GLN A 208 22.67 -11.90 6.33
C GLN A 208 22.92 -12.60 7.68
N LYS A 209 22.07 -13.56 8.08
CA LYS A 209 22.24 -14.35 9.30
C LYS A 209 23.10 -15.61 9.10
N ARG A 210 23.41 -15.96 7.85
CA ARG A 210 24.19 -17.15 7.49
C ARG A 210 25.68 -16.86 7.38
N ASP A 211 26.03 -15.60 7.14
CA ASP A 211 27.40 -15.08 7.11
C ASP A 211 27.87 -14.67 8.52
#